data_AF-A0A2V5Z4C9-F1
#
_entry.id   AF-A0A2V5Z4C9-F1
#
_cell.length_a   1.000
_cell.length_b   1.000
_cell.length_c   1.000
_cell.angle_alpha   90.00
_cell.angle_beta   90.00
_cell.angle_gamma   90.00
#
_symmetry.space_group_name_H-M   'P 1'
#
loop_
_entity.id
_entity.type
_entity.pdbx_description
1 polymer ?
#
loop_
_entity_poly.entity_id
_entity_poly.type
_entity_poly.pdbx_seq_one_letter_code
_entity_poly.pdbx_strand_id
1 'polypeptide(L)'
;MATAVHFGLFNNDDELLATYSCVLFNEYLDRCKKEWLDYLGKIGTPKAALETSWRPSASRISRIEPVTAWFLARNGDEAEIRCYTHSLGDVLSAGRSESREKIRAYPTALLKSSLETQKLLIVGLFGG
;
A
#
# COMPACT_ATOMS: atom_id res chain seq x y z
N MET A 1 -8.42 14.43 -0.20
CA MET A 1 -7.37 14.30 0.84
C MET A 1 -6.59 13.02 0.54
N ALA A 2 -5.34 12.91 0.98
CA ALA A 2 -4.52 11.74 0.66
C ALA A 2 -3.68 11.31 1.86
N THR A 3 -3.44 10.01 1.97
CA THR A 3 -2.69 9.36 3.05
C THR A 3 -1.30 9.00 2.54
N ALA A 4 -0.26 9.52 3.22
CA ALA A 4 1.11 9.09 2.96
C ALA A 4 1.39 7.77 3.70
N VAL A 5 2.07 6.85 3.02
CA VAL A 5 2.50 5.58 3.58
C VAL A 5 3.99 5.42 3.34
N HIS A 6 4.69 4.99 4.38
CA HIS A 6 6.14 4.90 4.40
C HIS A 6 6.57 3.45 4.63
N PHE A 7 7.63 3.05 3.94
CA PHE A 7 8.24 1.74 4.01
C PHE A 7 9.72 1.87 4.30
N GLY A 8 10.21 1.09 5.24
CA GLY A 8 11.63 0.96 5.55
C GLY A 8 12.12 -0.43 5.13
N LEU A 9 13.27 -0.48 4.47
CA LEU A 9 14.02 -1.72 4.27
C LEU A 9 15.03 -1.82 5.41
N PHE A 10 14.92 -2.88 6.21
CA PHE A 10 15.81 -3.16 7.33
C PHE A 10 16.67 -4.38 7.03
N ASN A 11 17.90 -4.39 7.54
CA ASN A 11 18.72 -5.61 7.57
C ASN A 11 18.34 -6.50 8.77
N ASN A 12 19.08 -7.59 8.97
CA ASN A 12 18.84 -8.53 10.08
C ASN A 12 19.21 -7.96 11.46
N ASP A 13 19.95 -6.85 11.51
CA ASP A 13 20.38 -6.17 12.74
C ASP A 13 19.48 -4.97 13.06
N ASP A 14 18.28 -4.91 12.46
CA ASP A 14 17.31 -3.81 12.56
C ASP A 14 17.85 -2.43 12.12
N GLU A 15 18.89 -2.40 11.28
CA GLU A 15 19.40 -1.17 10.68
C GLU A 15 18.58 -0.78 9.45
N LEU A 16 18.15 0.48 9.39
CA LEU A 16 17.41 1.03 8.25
C LEU A 16 18.33 1.31 7.06
N LEU A 17 18.21 0.50 6.01
CA LEU A 17 18.99 0.59 4.77
C LEU A 17 18.39 1.56 3.75
N ALA A 18 17.07 1.59 3.61
CA ALA A 18 16.40 2.42 2.62
C ALA A 18 14.99 2.82 3.06
N THR A 19 14.51 3.95 2.52
CA THR A 19 13.14 4.44 2.75
C THR A 19 12.42 4.64 1.43
N TYR A 20 11.18 4.18 1.37
CA TYR A 20 10.28 4.42 0.24
C TYR A 20 8.99 5.04 0.77
N SER A 21 8.43 6.01 0.05
CA SER A 21 7.21 6.70 0.44
C SER A 21 6.28 6.83 -0.76
N CYS A 22 4.99 6.59 -0.53
CA CYS A 22 3.95 6.84 -1.53
C CYS A 22 2.75 7.56 -0.92
N VAL A 23 1.94 8.16 -1.80
CA VAL A 23 0.64 8.73 -1.45
C VAL A 23 -0.48 7.86 -2.01
N LEU A 24 -1.49 7.61 -1.18
CA LEU A 24 -2.79 7.10 -1.58
C LEU A 24 -3.86 8.17 -1.48
N PHE A 25 -4.63 8.32 -2.55
CA PHE A 25 -5.80 9.17 -2.55
C PHE A 25 -6.95 8.50 -1.76
N ASN A 26 -7.70 9.28 -0.99
CA ASN A 26 -8.82 8.75 -0.20
C ASN A 26 -9.88 8.09 -1.09
N GLU A 27 -10.13 8.63 -2.28
CA GLU A 27 -11.04 8.06 -3.26
C GLU A 27 -10.60 6.64 -3.68
N TYR A 28 -9.29 6.38 -3.69
CA TYR A 28 -8.78 5.03 -3.90
C TYR A 28 -9.04 4.17 -2.67
N LEU A 29 -8.66 4.64 -1.48
CA LEU A 29 -8.86 3.94 -0.21
C LEU A 29 -10.31 3.52 0.02
N ASP A 30 -11.27 4.41 -0.25
CA ASP A 30 -12.70 4.13 -0.08
C ASP A 30 -13.18 3.01 -0.99
N ARG A 31 -12.69 2.96 -2.24
CA ARG A 31 -13.06 1.91 -3.20
C ARG A 31 -12.52 0.54 -2.83
N CYS A 32 -11.31 0.46 -2.27
CA CYS A 32 -10.69 -0.82 -1.89
C CYS A 32 -10.93 -1.22 -0.43
N LYS A 33 -11.51 -0.35 0.41
CA LYS A 33 -11.77 -0.61 1.83
C LYS A 33 -12.45 -1.95 2.08
N LYS A 34 -13.55 -2.23 1.39
CA LYS A 34 -14.29 -3.49 1.55
C LYS A 34 -13.40 -4.70 1.24
N GLU A 35 -12.76 -4.69 0.09
CA GLU A 35 -11.91 -5.80 -0.37
C GLU A 35 -10.74 -6.06 0.59
N TRP A 36 -10.09 -5.01 1.10
CA TRP A 36 -8.95 -5.15 2.00
C TRP A 36 -9.36 -5.57 3.42
N LEU A 37 -10.52 -5.12 3.91
CA LEU A 37 -11.07 -5.61 5.18
C LEU A 37 -11.53 -7.07 5.08
N ASP A 38 -12.14 -7.47 3.95
CA ASP A 38 -12.49 -8.87 3.68
C ASP A 38 -11.21 -9.74 3.62
N TYR A 39 -10.14 -9.22 2.98
CA TYR A 39 -8.83 -9.86 2.98
C TYR A 39 -8.26 -9.99 4.40
N LEU A 40 -8.30 -8.91 5.20
CA LEU A 40 -7.86 -8.93 6.60
C LEU A 40 -8.63 -9.98 7.41
N GLY A 41 -9.95 -10.09 7.23
CA GLY A 41 -10.78 -11.11 7.86
C GLY A 41 -10.33 -12.54 7.55
N LYS A 42 -9.80 -12.79 6.34
CA LYS A 42 -9.27 -14.11 5.93
C LYS A 42 -7.91 -14.42 6.53
N ILE A 43 -7.04 -13.43 6.66
CA ILE A 43 -5.68 -13.61 7.23
C ILE A 43 -5.65 -13.46 8.76
N GLY A 44 -6.76 -13.03 9.36
CA GLY A 44 -6.94 -12.82 10.79
C GLY A 44 -6.45 -11.47 11.29
N THR A 45 -6.72 -11.17 12.56
CA THR A 45 -6.29 -9.93 13.21
C THR A 45 -4.77 -9.90 13.43
N PRO A 46 -4.17 -8.70 13.57
CA PRO A 46 -2.83 -8.58 14.10
C PRO A 46 -2.74 -9.21 15.49
N LYS A 47 -1.62 -9.86 15.79
CA LYS A 47 -1.24 -10.34 17.11
C LYS A 47 -0.65 -9.22 17.96
N ALA A 48 0.05 -8.28 17.33
CA ALA A 48 0.64 -7.13 18.00
C ALA A 48 -0.32 -5.93 17.95
N ALA A 49 -0.22 -5.06 18.96
CA ALA A 49 -0.79 -3.73 18.84
C ALA A 49 -0.09 -2.96 17.71
N LEU A 50 -0.75 -1.94 17.16
CA LEU A 50 -0.16 -1.04 16.18
C LEU A 50 0.91 -0.15 16.83
N GLU A 51 2.06 -0.73 17.17
CA GLU A 51 3.23 0.02 17.62
C GLU A 51 4.02 0.48 16.38
N THR A 52 3.60 1.60 15.80
CA THR A 52 4.35 2.26 14.73
C THR A 52 5.38 3.21 15.32
N SER A 53 6.39 2.65 15.99
CA SER A 53 7.51 3.45 16.53
C SER A 53 8.37 4.03 15.41
N TRP A 54 8.50 3.30 14.30
CA TRP A 54 9.29 3.75 13.17
C TRP A 54 8.55 4.77 12.29
N ARG A 55 9.18 5.94 12.12
CA ARG A 55 8.80 6.95 11.13
C ARG A 55 10.06 7.43 10.41
N PRO A 56 10.05 7.58 9.08
CA PRO A 56 11.20 8.17 8.41
C PRO A 56 11.39 9.62 8.87
N SER A 57 12.64 10.03 9.09
CA SER A 57 12.95 11.45 9.26
C SER A 57 12.50 12.23 8.03
N ALA A 58 11.89 13.41 8.22
CA ALA A 58 11.48 14.27 7.12
C ALA A 58 12.64 14.59 6.16
N SER A 59 13.88 14.69 6.67
CA SER A 59 15.08 14.92 5.86
C SER A 59 15.47 13.74 4.95
N ARG A 60 14.95 12.53 5.22
CA ARG A 60 15.18 11.32 4.39
C ARG A 60 14.09 11.12 3.34
N ILE A 61 12.99 11.88 3.40
CA ILE A 61 11.91 11.83 2.41
C ILE A 61 12.32 12.72 1.23
N SER A 62 13.00 12.14 0.24
CA SER A 62 13.44 12.86 -0.96
C SER A 62 12.35 12.99 -2.03
N ARG A 63 11.45 11.98 -2.11
CA ARG A 63 10.35 11.92 -3.07
C ARG A 63 9.22 11.06 -2.51
N ILE A 64 7.99 11.44 -2.82
CA ILE A 64 6.80 10.62 -2.54
C ILE A 64 6.11 10.31 -3.86
N GLU A 65 6.01 9.03 -4.20
CA GLU A 65 5.42 8.61 -5.47
C GLU A 65 3.89 8.54 -5.38
N PRO A 66 3.14 9.14 -6.34
CA PRO A 66 1.71 8.97 -6.40
C PRO A 66 1.38 7.55 -6.90
N VAL A 67 0.66 6.80 -6.08
CA VAL A 67 0.21 5.44 -6.41
C VAL A 67 -1.31 5.46 -6.59
N THR A 68 -1.74 5.01 -7.77
CA THR A 68 -3.17 5.01 -8.16
C THR A 68 -3.81 3.63 -8.03
N ALA A 69 -3.00 2.59 -7.92
CA ALA A 69 -3.45 1.24 -7.64
C ALA A 69 -2.46 0.52 -6.73
N TRP A 70 -3.00 -0.10 -5.69
CA TRP A 70 -2.24 -0.83 -4.68
C TRP A 70 -2.83 -2.22 -4.48
N PHE A 71 -2.04 -3.26 -4.67
CA PHE A 71 -2.54 -4.63 -4.50
C PHE A 71 -1.82 -5.30 -3.34
N LEU A 72 -2.62 -5.82 -2.40
CA LEU A 72 -2.16 -6.71 -1.35
C LEU A 72 -2.23 -8.13 -1.90
N ALA A 73 -1.09 -8.80 -1.95
CA ALA A 73 -0.99 -10.16 -2.42
C ALA A 73 -0.28 -11.02 -1.36
N ARG A 74 -0.49 -12.33 -1.46
CA ARG A 74 0.24 -13.32 -0.69
C ARG A 74 0.62 -14.48 -1.59
N ASN A 75 1.87 -14.92 -1.49
CA ASN A 75 2.39 -16.07 -2.20
C ASN A 75 3.08 -17.01 -1.20
N GLY A 76 2.43 -18.12 -0.85
CA GLY A 76 2.89 -19.00 0.24
C GLY A 76 2.96 -18.24 1.56
N ASP A 77 4.16 -18.10 2.11
CA ASP A 77 4.43 -17.39 3.36
C ASP A 77 4.84 -15.92 3.17
N GLU A 78 5.07 -15.49 1.93
CA GLU A 78 5.46 -14.12 1.62
C GLU A 78 4.22 -13.24 1.38
N ALA A 79 4.10 -12.16 2.15
CA ALA A 79 3.15 -11.09 1.87
C ALA A 79 3.81 -10.04 0.95
N GLU A 80 3.06 -9.60 -0.05
CA GLU A 80 3.52 -8.64 -1.04
C GLU A 80 2.56 -7.47 -1.17
N ILE A 81 3.15 -6.33 -1.46
CA ILE A 81 2.45 -5.07 -1.70
C ILE A 81 2.93 -4.55 -3.05
N ARG A 82 2.02 -4.47 -4.03
CA ARG A 82 2.32 -4.11 -5.43
C ARG A 82 1.76 -2.74 -5.77
N CYS A 83 2.63 -1.78 -6.07
CA CYS A 83 2.27 -0.40 -6.35
C CYS A 83 2.31 -0.13 -7.86
N TYR A 84 1.25 0.48 -8.40
CA TYR A 84 1.20 0.92 -9.79
C TYR A 84 0.70 2.35 -9.94
N THR A 85 1.24 3.03 -10.94
CA THR A 85 0.77 4.33 -11.39
C THR A 85 0.11 4.17 -12.76
N HIS A 86 -1.12 4.66 -12.87
CA HIS A 86 -1.88 4.78 -14.11
C HIS A 86 -1.98 6.27 -14.49
N SER A 87 -2.21 6.54 -15.77
CA SER A 87 -2.68 7.87 -16.20
C SER A 87 -4.05 8.14 -15.56
N LEU A 88 -4.19 9.27 -14.86
CA LEU A 88 -5.47 9.67 -14.27
C LEU A 88 -6.54 9.88 -15.36
N GLY A 89 -6.15 10.41 -16.52
CA GLY A 89 -7.05 10.57 -17.67
C GLY A 89 -7.61 9.24 -18.15
N ASP A 90 -6.78 8.19 -18.16
CA ASP A 90 -7.18 6.86 -18.63
C ASP A 90 -8.10 6.18 -17.60
N VAL A 91 -7.82 6.37 -16.29
CA VAL A 91 -8.70 5.91 -15.19
C VAL A 91 -10.07 6.55 -15.24
N LEU A 92 -10.13 7.87 -15.45
CA LEU A 92 -11.40 8.58 -15.57
C LEU A 92 -12.17 8.17 -16.83
N SER A 93 -11.47 7.92 -17.93
CA SER A 93 -12.08 7.47 -19.19
C SER A 93 -12.65 6.06 -19.07
N ALA A 94 -11.88 5.13 -18.50
CA ALA A 94 -12.31 3.76 -18.28
C ALA A 94 -13.49 3.66 -17.29
N GLY A 95 -13.54 4.51 -16.27
CA GLY A 95 -14.67 4.55 -15.32
C GLY A 95 -15.98 5.07 -15.93
N ARG A 96 -15.92 5.77 -17.07
CA ARG A 96 -17.10 6.27 -17.81
C ARG A 96 -17.52 5.36 -18.96
N SER A 97 -16.69 4.40 -19.34
CA SER A 97 -16.96 3.45 -20.42
C SER A 97 -17.77 2.27 -19.90
N GLU A 98 -18.79 1.83 -20.65
CA GLU A 98 -19.52 0.58 -20.39
C GLU A 98 -18.64 -0.65 -20.65
N SER A 99 -17.59 -0.50 -21.47
CA SER A 99 -16.57 -1.52 -21.70
C SER A 99 -15.43 -1.37 -20.68
N ARG A 100 -15.11 -2.46 -19.97
CA ARG A 100 -13.97 -2.53 -19.03
C ARG A 100 -12.65 -2.56 -19.79
N GLU A 101 -12.26 -1.44 -20.38
CA GLU A 101 -10.97 -1.32 -21.05
C GLU A 101 -9.82 -1.53 -20.05
N LYS A 102 -8.80 -2.29 -20.48
CA LYS A 102 -7.59 -2.51 -19.69
C LYS A 102 -6.72 -1.26 -19.77
N ILE A 103 -6.59 -0.56 -18.65
CA ILE A 103 -5.73 0.62 -18.53
C ILE A 103 -4.27 0.18 -18.40
N ARG A 104 -3.37 0.89 -19.08
CA ARG A 104 -1.92 0.66 -18.93
C ARG A 104 -1.46 1.09 -17.55
N ALA A 105 -0.74 0.20 -16.86
CA ALA A 105 -0.14 0.44 -15.56
C ALA A 105 1.39 0.50 -15.69
N TYR A 106 2.02 1.40 -14.92
CA TYR A 106 3.47 1.42 -14.74
C TYR A 106 3.79 0.92 -13.33
N PRO A 107 4.60 -0.14 -13.17
CA PRO A 107 4.98 -0.63 -11.86
C PRO A 107 5.87 0.40 -11.16
N THR A 108 5.49 0.79 -9.95
CA THR A 108 6.25 1.75 -9.13
C THR A 108 7.13 1.03 -8.11
N ALA A 109 6.59 -0.03 -7.48
CA ALA A 109 7.32 -0.82 -6.50
C ALA A 109 6.67 -2.20 -6.28
N LEU A 110 7.49 -3.17 -5.89
CA LEU A 110 7.08 -4.44 -5.28
C LEU A 110 7.74 -4.52 -3.91
N LEU A 111 6.94 -4.51 -2.85
CA LEU A 111 7.41 -4.48 -1.47
C LEU A 111 7.04 -5.80 -0.80
N LYS A 112 8.04 -6.55 -0.33
CA LYS A 112 7.84 -7.73 0.49
C LYS A 112 7.66 -7.32 1.95
N SER A 113 6.73 -7.93 2.65
CA SER A 113 6.49 -7.69 4.07
C SER A 113 6.20 -9.00 4.80
N SER A 114 6.33 -9.00 6.13
CA SER A 114 5.75 -10.06 6.92
C SER A 114 4.22 -10.01 6.83
N LEU A 115 3.55 -11.14 7.06
CA LEU A 115 2.09 -11.16 7.19
C LEU A 115 1.60 -10.20 8.28
N GLU A 116 2.33 -10.15 9.39
CA GLU A 116 1.96 -9.34 10.55
C GLU A 116 2.01 -7.85 10.21
N THR A 117 3.08 -7.40 9.55
CA THR A 117 3.21 -6.02 9.06
C THR A 117 2.11 -5.65 8.07
N GLN A 118 1.72 -6.58 7.19
CA GLN A 118 0.63 -6.34 6.23
C GLN A 118 -0.73 -6.19 6.94
N LYS A 119 -1.01 -6.97 7.99
CA LYS A 119 -2.22 -6.82 8.81
C LYS A 119 -2.25 -5.46 9.51
N LEU A 120 -1.14 -5.09 10.14
CA LEU A 120 -0.97 -3.82 10.83
C LEU A 120 -1.16 -2.64 9.87
N LEU A 121 -0.67 -2.74 8.64
CA LEU A 121 -0.91 -1.73 7.60
C LEU A 121 -2.40 -1.54 7.31
N ILE A 122 -3.16 -2.63 7.09
CA ILE A 122 -4.60 -2.55 6.79
C ILE A 122 -5.37 -1.90 7.95
N VAL A 123 -5.05 -2.30 9.19
CA VAL A 123 -5.65 -1.70 10.40
C VAL A 123 -5.27 -0.23 10.52
N GLY A 124 -4.02 0.15 10.27
CA GLY A 124 -3.60 1.56 10.32
C GLY A 124 -4.27 2.44 9.26
N LEU A 125 -4.63 1.87 8.10
CA LEU A 125 -5.29 2.60 7.02
C LEU A 125 -6.80 2.78 7.22
N PHE A 126 -7.47 1.84 7.90
CA PHE A 126 -8.94 1.82 7.98
C PHE A 126 -9.54 1.70 9.38
N GLY A 127 -8.73 1.42 10.40
CA GLY A 127 -9.16 1.17 11.77
C GLY A 127 -9.19 2.40 12.68
N GLY A 128 -9.01 3.60 12.10
CA GLY A 128 -9.24 4.89 12.75
C GLY A 128 -10.65 5.41 12.53
#